data_AF-A0A3S1HZB5-F1
#
_entry.id   AF-A0A3S1HZB5-F1
#
_cell.length_a   1.000
_cell.length_b   1.000
_cell.length_c   1.000
_cell.angle_alpha   90.00
_cell.angle_beta   90.00
_cell.angle_gamma   90.00
#
_symmetry.space_group_name_H-M   'P 1'
#
loop_
_entity.id
_entity.type
_entity.pdbx_description
1 polymer ?
#
loop_
_entity_poly.entity_id
_entity_poly.type
_entity_poly.pdbx_seq_one_letter_code
_entity_poly.pdbx_strand_id
1 'polypeptide(L)'
;MSDTKSGDDNTLSVTPKKTLTLKRPGMEQGTVRQNFSHGRTKQVVVETKKRKFSMPGDKPEPVAAPVFTPKPAVVAAPVVVPEAPKAPPPPPAPVERSGMVLNELSRSEMEARRRALEGSKVREVEDRQRAAEDAKRRAEDEERRKRERDESARRQAEEEARLQTEAESRRRASS
;
A
#
# COMPACT_ATOMS: atom_id res chain seq x y z
N MET A 1 -34.44 49.02 43.48
CA MET A 1 -33.62 48.94 42.25
C MET A 1 -34.60 48.78 41.11
N SER A 2 -34.84 49.86 40.36
CA SER A 2 -35.95 49.97 39.42
C SER A 2 -35.53 49.64 37.99
N ASP A 3 -36.46 48.98 37.33
CA ASP A 3 -36.57 48.62 35.92
C ASP A 3 -36.12 49.72 34.94
N THR A 4 -35.51 49.33 33.82
CA THR A 4 -35.48 50.15 32.59
C THR A 4 -35.50 49.25 31.36
N LYS A 5 -36.72 48.95 30.91
CA LYS A 5 -37.04 48.64 29.51
C LYS A 5 -37.03 49.92 28.67
N SER A 6 -36.68 49.77 27.38
CA SER A 6 -36.76 50.71 26.24
C SER A 6 -35.40 51.34 25.87
N GLY A 7 -34.96 51.36 24.62
CA GLY A 7 -35.66 51.06 23.39
C GLY A 7 -34.69 50.60 22.31
N ASP A 8 -35.25 49.74 21.48
CA ASP A 8 -34.86 49.42 20.13
C ASP A 8 -34.29 50.63 19.39
N ASP A 9 -33.19 50.47 18.65
CA ASP A 9 -33.39 50.30 17.22
C ASP A 9 -32.13 49.82 16.50
N ASN A 10 -32.42 48.92 15.58
CA ASN A 10 -31.49 48.09 14.85
C ASN A 10 -30.78 48.89 13.75
N THR A 11 -29.46 48.95 13.80
CA THR A 11 -28.66 48.92 12.58
C THR A 11 -27.77 47.68 12.62
N LEU A 12 -28.34 46.54 12.20
CA LEU A 12 -27.58 45.34 11.85
C LEU A 12 -26.71 45.66 10.62
N SER A 13 -25.58 46.33 10.84
CA SER A 13 -24.50 46.35 9.87
C SER A 13 -23.81 44.99 9.91
N VAL A 14 -24.24 44.09 9.04
CA VAL A 14 -23.51 42.85 8.77
C VAL A 14 -22.27 43.23 7.98
N THR A 15 -21.18 43.53 8.69
CA THR A 15 -19.85 43.43 8.10
C THR A 15 -19.65 41.97 7.69
N PRO A 16 -19.43 41.65 6.41
CA PRO A 16 -19.20 40.27 6.02
C PRO A 16 -17.87 39.83 6.64
N LYS A 17 -17.95 39.11 7.76
CA LYS A 17 -16.80 38.47 8.40
C LYS A 17 -16.19 37.52 7.37
N LYS A 18 -14.92 37.77 7.01
CA LYS A 18 -14.12 36.84 6.22
C LYS A 18 -14.23 35.46 6.86
N THR A 19 -14.82 34.51 6.14
CA THR A 19 -14.94 33.13 6.62
C THR A 19 -13.52 32.57 6.75
N LEU A 20 -13.20 31.97 7.90
CA LEU A 20 -11.97 31.22 8.07
C LEU A 20 -12.09 29.95 7.22
N THR A 21 -11.75 30.05 5.94
CA THR A 21 -11.65 28.88 5.08
C THR A 21 -10.43 28.10 5.52
N LEU A 22 -10.63 26.89 6.06
CA LEU A 22 -9.53 25.96 6.28
C LEU A 22 -8.93 25.63 4.91
N LYS A 23 -7.76 26.18 4.59
CA LYS A 23 -6.98 25.75 3.43
C LYS A 23 -6.78 24.24 3.61
N ARG A 24 -7.37 23.42 2.72
CA ARG A 24 -7.28 21.95 2.79
C ARG A 24 -5.82 21.55 3.09
N PRO A 25 -5.51 20.95 4.26
CA PRO A 25 -4.17 20.48 4.55
C PRO A 25 -4.01 19.13 3.87
N GLY A 26 -4.00 19.10 2.53
CA GLY A 26 -4.33 17.85 1.85
C GLY A 26 -3.77 17.64 0.46
N MET A 27 -2.90 18.52 -0.06
CA MET A 27 -2.23 18.24 -1.33
C MET A 27 -0.92 17.45 -1.16
N GLU A 28 -0.36 17.45 0.06
CA GLU A 28 0.88 16.72 0.41
C GLU A 28 0.59 15.43 1.23
N GLN A 29 -0.61 15.30 1.81
CA GLN A 29 -0.99 14.12 2.58
C GLN A 29 -1.19 12.93 1.63
N GLY A 30 -0.20 12.05 1.58
CA GLY A 30 -0.21 10.87 0.72
C GLY A 30 0.75 10.94 -0.45
N THR A 31 1.74 11.83 -0.47
CA THR A 31 2.89 11.69 -1.38
C THR A 31 4.18 11.75 -0.57
N VAL A 32 4.95 10.65 -0.58
CA VAL A 32 6.21 10.55 0.16
C VAL A 32 7.36 10.68 -0.82
N ARG A 33 8.32 11.56 -0.52
CA ARG A 33 9.56 11.63 -1.29
C ARG A 33 10.41 10.41 -0.96
N GLN A 34 10.54 9.50 -1.92
CA GLN A 34 11.35 8.30 -1.77
C GLN A 34 12.72 8.53 -2.39
N ASN A 35 13.77 8.25 -1.61
CA ASN A 35 15.15 8.28 -2.05
C ASN A 35 15.57 6.86 -2.46
N PHE A 36 15.84 6.65 -3.75
CA PHE A 36 16.38 5.39 -4.25
C PHE A 36 17.91 5.43 -4.26
N SER A 37 18.54 4.27 -4.02
CA SER A 37 20.00 4.11 -3.86
C SER A 37 20.86 4.59 -5.04
N HIS A 38 20.25 4.85 -6.21
CA HIS A 38 20.93 5.29 -7.43
C HIS A 38 20.72 6.80 -7.71
N GLY A 39 20.52 7.62 -6.68
CA GLY A 39 20.42 9.07 -6.80
C GLY A 39 19.10 9.60 -7.36
N ARG A 40 18.13 8.73 -7.64
CA ARG A 40 16.81 9.14 -8.10
C ARG A 40 15.90 9.41 -6.90
N THR A 41 15.39 10.64 -6.82
CA THR A 41 14.36 11.01 -5.86
C THR A 41 13.06 11.27 -6.62
N LYS A 42 12.02 10.50 -6.29
CA LYS A 42 10.70 10.64 -6.91
C LYS A 42 9.65 10.76 -5.81
N GLN A 43 8.66 11.61 -6.06
CA GLN A 43 7.47 11.71 -5.25
C GLN A 43 6.59 10.49 -5.56
N VAL A 44 6.35 9.65 -4.55
CA VAL A 44 5.54 8.44 -4.65
C VAL A 44 4.23 8.68 -3.92
N VAL A 45 3.11 8.61 -4.64
CA VAL A 45 1.78 8.73 -4.04
C VAL A 45 1.49 7.46 -3.24
N VAL A 46 1.25 7.61 -1.94
CA VAL A 46 0.84 6.57 -1.01
C VAL A 46 -0.68 6.63 -0.85
N GLU A 47 -1.37 5.67 -1.44
CA GLU A 47 -2.79 5.43 -1.20
C GLU A 47 -2.97 4.83 0.19
N THR A 48 -3.23 5.67 1.19
CA THR A 48 -3.55 5.19 2.53
C THR A 48 -5.00 4.72 2.56
N LYS A 49 -5.19 3.40 2.46
CA LYS A 49 -6.50 2.75 2.58
C LYS A 49 -7.02 2.91 4.00
N LYS A 50 -7.93 3.88 4.21
CA LYS A 50 -8.64 4.08 5.48
C LYS A 50 -9.34 2.76 5.86
N ARG A 51 -8.97 2.19 7.00
CA ARG A 51 -9.65 1.00 7.56
C ARG A 51 -11.11 1.36 7.81
N LYS A 52 -12.01 0.80 7.00
CA LYS A 52 -13.46 0.88 7.23
C LYS A 52 -13.80 -0.03 8.40
N PHE A 53 -13.83 0.53 9.60
CA PHE A 53 -14.70 -0.02 10.64
C PHE A 53 -16.12 0.36 10.20
N SER A 54 -16.87 -0.61 9.70
CA SER A 54 -18.27 -0.42 9.38
C SER A 54 -19.02 -0.22 10.70
N MET A 55 -19.39 1.01 11.00
CA MET A 55 -20.42 1.28 12.00
C MET A 55 -21.77 0.85 11.37
N PRO A 56 -22.68 0.17 12.09
CA PRO A 56 -23.96 -0.23 11.53
C PRO A 56 -24.79 1.03 11.22
N GLY A 57 -24.84 1.48 9.96
CA GLY A 57 -25.68 2.61 9.56
C GLY A 57 -25.35 3.34 8.25
N ASP A 58 -24.15 3.20 7.67
CA ASP A 58 -23.79 3.99 6.48
C ASP A 58 -24.26 3.34 5.16
N LYS A 59 -25.21 4.01 4.50
CA LYS A 59 -25.80 3.65 3.20
C LYS A 59 -24.88 4.15 2.06
N PRO A 60 -24.49 3.33 1.07
CA PRO A 60 -23.53 3.75 0.05
C PRO A 60 -24.22 4.44 -1.13
N GLU A 61 -23.79 5.66 -1.45
CA GLU A 61 -24.05 6.29 -2.76
C GLU A 61 -22.84 6.13 -3.70
N PRO A 62 -23.07 6.01 -5.02
CA PRO A 62 -22.06 5.55 -5.97
C PRO A 62 -21.08 6.66 -6.39
N VAL A 63 -19.79 6.32 -6.40
CA VAL A 63 -18.72 7.22 -6.83
C VAL A 63 -18.51 7.09 -8.34
N ALA A 64 -18.75 8.18 -9.07
CA ALA A 64 -18.48 8.29 -10.50
C ALA A 64 -16.96 8.29 -10.77
N ALA A 65 -16.54 7.54 -11.79
CA ALA A 65 -15.15 7.49 -12.25
C ALA A 65 -14.84 8.66 -13.20
N PRO A 66 -13.69 9.36 -13.07
CA PRO A 66 -13.25 10.29 -14.09
C PRO A 66 -12.12 9.71 -14.97
N VAL A 67 -12.21 10.12 -16.23
CA VAL A 67 -11.47 9.72 -17.43
C VAL A 67 -10.13 10.46 -17.51
N PHE A 68 -9.10 9.79 -18.04
CA PHE A 68 -7.75 10.33 -18.26
C PHE A 68 -7.67 11.24 -19.50
N THR A 69 -6.97 12.37 -19.42
CA THR A 69 -6.48 13.14 -20.58
C THR A 69 -5.00 13.51 -20.40
N PRO A 70 -4.11 13.28 -21.38
CA PRO A 70 -2.69 13.61 -21.25
C PRO A 70 -2.37 15.06 -21.63
N LYS A 71 -1.24 15.50 -21.07
CA LYS A 71 -0.62 16.83 -20.95
C LYS A 71 0.06 17.32 -22.24
N PRO A 72 0.19 18.64 -22.48
CA PRO A 72 1.27 19.18 -23.31
C PRO A 72 2.42 19.74 -22.46
N ALA A 73 3.63 19.50 -22.96
CA ALA A 73 4.91 19.92 -22.42
C ALA A 73 5.21 21.40 -22.74
N VAL A 74 5.91 22.09 -21.84
CA VAL A 74 6.72 23.26 -22.23
C VAL A 74 8.02 23.29 -21.42
N VAL A 75 9.04 23.71 -22.14
CA VAL A 75 10.49 23.63 -21.94
C VAL A 75 11.00 24.84 -21.16
N ALA A 76 11.99 24.67 -20.30
CA ALA A 76 12.99 25.70 -19.99
C ALA A 76 14.25 25.06 -19.39
N ALA A 77 15.36 25.16 -20.12
CA ALA A 77 16.71 24.81 -19.65
C ALA A 77 17.38 26.05 -19.04
N PRO A 78 18.20 25.92 -17.99
CA PRO A 78 19.15 26.96 -17.61
C PRO A 78 20.52 26.72 -18.26
N VAL A 79 21.07 27.80 -18.81
CA VAL A 79 22.43 27.89 -19.38
C VAL A 79 23.46 27.84 -18.25
N VAL A 80 24.46 26.96 -18.36
CA VAL A 80 25.62 26.87 -17.47
C VAL A 80 26.83 27.45 -18.21
N VAL A 81 27.50 28.41 -17.58
CA VAL A 81 28.74 29.04 -18.07
C VAL A 81 29.90 28.03 -17.95
N PRO A 82 30.74 27.82 -18.99
CA PRO A 82 31.86 26.89 -18.88
C PRO A 82 33.08 27.56 -18.22
N GLU A 83 33.57 26.95 -17.14
CA GLU A 83 34.89 27.24 -16.55
C GLU A 83 35.96 26.49 -17.35
N ALA A 84 37.09 27.16 -17.63
CA ALA A 84 38.18 26.63 -18.45
C ALA A 84 38.92 25.45 -17.78
N PRO A 85 39.39 24.43 -18.53
CA PRO A 85 40.01 23.25 -17.95
C PRO A 85 41.46 23.50 -17.52
N LYS A 86 41.79 23.16 -16.27
CA LYS A 86 43.19 22.98 -15.82
C LYS A 86 43.70 21.61 -16.26
N ALA A 87 44.94 21.57 -16.77
CA ALA A 87 45.60 20.36 -17.24
C ALA A 87 45.80 19.32 -16.11
N PRO A 88 45.71 18.00 -16.40
CA PRO A 88 45.91 16.96 -15.39
C PRO A 88 47.40 16.75 -15.06
N PRO A 89 47.74 16.33 -13.83
CA PRO A 89 49.10 15.94 -13.46
C PRO A 89 49.53 14.63 -14.15
N PRO A 90 50.85 14.36 -14.30
CA PRO A 90 51.34 13.15 -14.95
C PRO A 90 51.00 11.88 -14.14
N PRO A 91 50.84 10.73 -14.81
CA PRO A 91 50.50 9.47 -14.14
C PRO A 91 51.65 8.98 -13.25
N PRO A 92 51.36 8.38 -12.09
CA PRO A 92 52.39 7.76 -11.25
C PRO A 92 52.99 6.53 -11.95
N ALA A 93 54.30 6.34 -11.76
CA ALA A 93 55.03 5.21 -12.30
C ALA A 93 54.47 3.86 -11.78
N PRO A 94 54.49 2.79 -12.59
CA PRO A 94 54.01 1.50 -12.17
C PRO A 94 54.94 0.94 -11.09
N VAL A 95 54.45 0.89 -9.86
CA VAL A 95 55.05 0.03 -8.84
C VAL A 95 54.86 -1.42 -9.28
N GLU A 96 55.97 -2.13 -9.48
CA GLU A 96 55.97 -3.56 -9.78
C GLU A 96 55.31 -4.32 -8.61
N ARG A 97 54.00 -4.54 -8.74
CA ARG A 97 53.24 -5.32 -7.78
C ARG A 97 53.55 -6.78 -8.09
N SER A 98 54.44 -7.33 -7.26
CA SER A 98 54.76 -8.75 -7.13
C SER A 98 53.65 -9.67 -7.65
N GLY A 99 53.94 -10.25 -8.82
CA GLY A 99 53.61 -11.60 -9.24
C GLY A 99 52.33 -12.26 -8.72
N MET A 100 51.26 -12.19 -9.51
CA MET A 100 50.43 -13.35 -9.90
C MET A 100 49.84 -14.28 -8.82
N VAL A 101 49.42 -13.81 -7.64
CA VAL A 101 48.54 -14.59 -6.72
C VAL A 101 47.36 -13.76 -6.19
N LEU A 102 46.66 -13.05 -7.09
CA LEU A 102 45.40 -12.35 -6.75
C LEU A 102 44.14 -13.13 -7.20
N ASN A 103 44.33 -14.35 -7.71
CA ASN A 103 43.27 -15.16 -8.32
C ASN A 103 42.94 -16.44 -7.54
N GLU A 104 43.73 -16.80 -6.53
CA GLU A 104 43.37 -17.82 -5.55
C GLU A 104 42.88 -17.10 -4.29
N LEU A 105 41.62 -17.38 -3.92
CA LEU A 105 41.04 -16.88 -2.68
C LEU A 105 41.97 -17.25 -1.52
N SER A 106 42.28 -16.29 -0.66
CA SER A 106 43.01 -16.59 0.57
C SER A 106 42.25 -17.66 1.37
N ARG A 107 42.95 -18.44 2.19
CA ARG A 107 42.34 -19.48 3.04
C ARG A 107 41.15 -18.93 3.86
N SER A 108 41.29 -17.71 4.39
CA SER A 108 40.22 -17.02 5.11
C SER A 108 39.01 -16.70 4.23
N GLU A 109 39.23 -16.35 2.98
CA GLU A 109 38.16 -16.04 2.01
C GLU A 109 37.45 -17.32 1.54
N MET A 110 38.19 -18.42 1.36
CA MET A 110 37.60 -19.73 1.08
C MET A 110 36.71 -20.22 2.23
N GLU A 111 37.18 -20.08 3.48
CA GLU A 111 36.39 -20.42 4.67
C GLU A 111 35.14 -19.51 4.81
N ALA A 112 35.28 -18.21 4.56
CA ALA A 112 34.15 -17.27 4.56
C ALA A 112 33.12 -17.63 3.48
N ARG A 113 33.57 -17.98 2.27
CA ARG A 113 32.69 -18.44 1.18
C ARG A 113 31.99 -19.74 1.55
N ARG A 114 32.70 -20.70 2.14
CA ARG A 114 32.11 -21.96 2.60
C ARG A 114 31.03 -21.70 3.65
N ARG A 115 31.32 -20.88 4.66
CA ARG A 115 30.35 -20.50 5.70
C ARG A 115 29.13 -19.76 5.13
N ALA A 116 29.33 -18.89 4.14
CA ALA A 116 28.24 -18.19 3.46
C ALA A 116 27.34 -19.16 2.68
N LEU A 117 27.93 -20.12 1.95
CA LEU A 117 27.17 -21.14 1.23
C LEU A 117 26.42 -22.08 2.17
N GLU A 118 27.05 -22.53 3.26
CA GLU A 118 26.40 -23.33 4.30
C GLU A 118 25.24 -22.56 4.95
N GLY A 119 25.47 -21.29 5.32
CA GLY A 119 24.42 -20.41 5.85
C GLY A 119 23.27 -20.17 4.87
N SER A 120 23.56 -20.06 3.58
CA SER A 120 22.53 -19.94 2.53
C SER A 120 21.67 -21.20 2.44
N LYS A 121 22.28 -22.39 2.50
CA LYS A 121 21.55 -23.66 2.49
C LYS A 121 20.66 -23.82 3.70
N VAL A 122 21.15 -23.46 4.90
CA VAL A 122 20.36 -23.49 6.12
C VAL A 122 19.13 -22.59 6.01
N ARG A 123 19.32 -21.34 5.57
CA ARG A 123 18.20 -20.41 5.35
C ARG A 123 17.20 -20.93 4.33
N GLU A 124 17.65 -21.49 3.21
CA GLU A 124 16.76 -22.06 2.20
C GLU A 124 15.93 -23.23 2.76
N VAL A 125 16.53 -24.11 3.56
CA VAL A 125 15.82 -25.21 4.21
C VAL A 125 14.79 -24.69 5.20
N GLU A 126 15.17 -23.73 6.05
CA GLU A 126 14.25 -23.11 7.01
C GLU A 126 13.11 -22.36 6.31
N ASP A 127 13.39 -21.62 5.24
CA ASP A 127 12.37 -20.93 4.43
C ASP A 127 11.42 -21.93 3.76
N ARG A 128 11.96 -23.03 3.23
CA ARG A 128 11.15 -24.11 2.65
C ARG A 128 10.28 -24.78 3.70
N GLN A 129 10.80 -25.00 4.92
CA GLN A 129 10.02 -25.55 6.04
C GLN A 129 8.90 -24.59 6.45
N ARG A 130 9.19 -23.30 6.67
CA ARG A 130 8.18 -22.28 6.96
C ARG A 130 7.10 -22.20 5.89
N ALA A 131 7.50 -22.18 4.62
CA ALA A 131 6.56 -22.14 3.50
C ALA A 131 5.67 -23.41 3.44
N ALA A 132 6.22 -24.58 3.74
CA ALA A 132 5.47 -25.83 3.79
C ALA A 132 4.46 -25.85 4.96
N GLU A 133 4.84 -25.35 6.13
CA GLU A 133 3.95 -25.23 7.29
C GLU A 133 2.81 -24.23 7.03
N ASP A 134 3.12 -23.07 6.46
CA ASP A 134 2.09 -22.08 6.10
C ASP A 134 1.17 -22.59 4.98
N ALA A 135 1.68 -23.39 4.04
CA ALA A 135 0.87 -24.04 3.03
C ALA A 135 -0.08 -25.09 3.64
N LYS A 136 0.41 -25.90 4.59
CA LYS A 136 -0.43 -26.85 5.34
C LYS A 136 -1.52 -26.13 6.14
N ARG A 137 -1.17 -25.08 6.87
CA ARG A 137 -2.14 -24.28 7.64
C ARG A 137 -3.23 -23.70 6.73
N ARG A 138 -2.85 -23.15 5.58
CA ARG A 138 -3.82 -22.64 4.59
C ARG A 138 -4.71 -23.74 4.03
N ALA A 139 -4.16 -24.90 3.71
CA ALA A 139 -4.93 -26.05 3.23
C ALA A 139 -5.94 -26.55 4.26
N GLU A 140 -5.54 -26.64 5.54
CA GLU A 140 -6.43 -27.01 6.64
C GLU A 140 -7.56 -25.99 6.85
N ASP A 141 -7.25 -24.69 6.78
CA ASP A 141 -8.25 -23.62 6.87
C ASP A 141 -9.22 -23.61 5.68
N GLU A 142 -8.72 -23.91 4.48
CA GLU A 142 -9.55 -24.07 3.28
C GLU A 142 -10.44 -25.30 3.37
N GLU A 143 -9.92 -26.41 3.87
CA GLU A 143 -10.70 -27.63 4.09
C GLU A 143 -11.79 -27.40 5.12
N ARG A 144 -11.48 -26.75 6.25
CA ARG A 144 -12.49 -26.39 7.26
C ARG A 144 -13.59 -25.51 6.66
N ARG A 145 -13.22 -24.47 5.91
CA ARG A 145 -14.19 -23.60 5.22
C ARG A 145 -14.97 -24.33 4.12
N LYS A 146 -14.40 -25.34 3.50
CA LYS A 146 -15.12 -26.17 2.52
C LYS A 146 -16.14 -27.06 3.22
N ARG A 147 -15.75 -27.76 4.30
CA ARG A 147 -16.65 -28.59 5.10
C ARG A 147 -17.84 -27.79 5.65
N GLU A 148 -17.60 -26.58 6.16
CA GLU A 148 -18.66 -25.69 6.65
C GLU A 148 -19.63 -25.26 5.54
N ARG A 149 -19.12 -24.95 4.34
CA ARG A 149 -19.95 -24.62 3.17
C ARG A 149 -20.76 -25.82 2.70
N ASP A 150 -20.14 -27.00 2.62
CA ASP A 150 -20.81 -28.23 2.20
C ASP A 150 -21.90 -28.63 3.21
N GLU A 151 -21.66 -28.47 4.51
CA GLU A 151 -22.65 -28.72 5.56
C GLU A 151 -23.80 -27.69 5.51
N SER A 152 -23.48 -26.42 5.31
CA SER A 152 -24.51 -25.37 5.16
C SER A 152 -25.37 -25.60 3.93
N ALA A 153 -24.77 -25.98 2.80
CA ALA A 153 -25.49 -26.31 1.58
C ALA A 153 -26.40 -27.54 1.77
N ARG A 154 -25.95 -28.55 2.53
CA ARG A 154 -26.79 -29.71 2.88
C ARG A 154 -28.00 -29.31 3.72
N ARG A 155 -27.81 -28.48 4.74
CA ARG A 155 -28.90 -27.98 5.58
C ARG A 155 -29.91 -27.17 4.77
N GLN A 156 -29.44 -26.29 3.90
CA GLN A 156 -30.30 -25.51 3.00
C GLN A 156 -31.09 -26.42 2.05
N ALA A 157 -30.44 -27.41 1.43
CA ALA A 157 -31.12 -28.35 0.55
C ALA A 157 -32.19 -29.19 1.28
N GLU A 158 -31.94 -29.59 2.54
CA GLU A 158 -32.92 -30.30 3.35
C GLU A 158 -34.10 -29.41 3.75
N GLU A 159 -33.85 -28.17 4.15
CA GLU A 159 -34.90 -27.19 4.45
C GLU A 159 -35.74 -26.84 3.22
N GLU A 160 -35.10 -26.62 2.06
CA GLU A 160 -35.80 -26.38 0.80
C GLU A 160 -36.63 -27.59 0.38
N ALA A 161 -36.11 -28.81 0.55
CA ALA A 161 -36.87 -30.04 0.26
C ALA A 161 -38.09 -30.16 1.19
N ARG A 162 -37.95 -29.89 2.49
CA ARG A 162 -39.09 -29.84 3.42
C ARG A 162 -40.12 -28.82 2.99
N LEU A 163 -39.69 -27.59 2.69
CA LEU A 163 -40.58 -26.52 2.25
C LEU A 163 -41.30 -26.88 0.94
N GLN A 164 -40.62 -27.53 0.00
CA GLN A 164 -41.24 -28.02 -1.25
C GLN A 164 -42.31 -29.07 -0.99
N THR A 165 -42.05 -30.05 -0.10
CA THR A 165 -43.05 -31.07 0.26
C THR A 165 -44.25 -30.47 0.99
N GLU A 166 -44.04 -29.48 1.86
CA GLU A 166 -45.13 -28.76 2.53
C GLU A 166 -45.94 -27.91 1.53
N ALA A 167 -45.27 -27.20 0.63
CA ALA A 167 -45.93 -26.42 -0.41
C ALA A 167 -46.74 -27.29 -1.38
N GLU A 168 -46.23 -28.47 -1.74
CA GLU A 168 -46.93 -29.41 -2.61
C GLU A 168 -48.15 -30.02 -1.91
N SER A 169 -48.03 -30.41 -0.63
CA SER A 169 -49.18 -30.89 0.15
C SER A 169 -50.25 -29.82 0.33
N ARG A 170 -49.85 -28.57 0.59
CA ARG A 170 -50.78 -27.43 0.66
C ARG A 170 -51.48 -27.15 -0.67
N ARG A 171 -50.76 -27.22 -1.80
CA ARG A 171 -51.36 -27.08 -3.13
C ARG A 171 -52.40 -28.16 -3.42
N ARG A 172 -52.08 -29.44 -3.12
CA ARG A 172 -53.01 -30.55 -3.30
C ARG A 172 -54.25 -30.43 -2.41
N ALA A 173 -54.12 -29.93 -1.18
CA ALA A 173 -55.24 -29.72 -0.27
C ALA A 173 -56.13 -28.51 -0.64
N SER A 174 -55.59 -27.54 -1.37
CA SER A 174 -56.34 -26.37 -1.84
C SER A 174 -56.99 -26.54 -3.22
N SER A 175 -56.70 -27.66 -3.90
CA SER A 175 -57.30 -28.04 -5.19
C SER A 175 -58.45 -29.00 -4.98
#